data_AF-A0A3S4J123-F1
#
_entry.id   AF-A0A3S4J123-F1
#
_cell.length_a   1.000
_cell.length_b   1.000
_cell.length_c   1.000
_cell.angle_alpha   90.00
_cell.angle_beta   90.00
_cell.angle_gamma   90.00
#
_symmetry.space_group_name_H-M   'P 1'
#
loop_
_entity.id
_entity.type
_entity.pdbx_description
1 polymer ?
#
loop_
_entity_poly.entity_id
_entity_poly.type
_entity_poly.pdbx_seq_one_letter_code
_entity_poly.pdbx_strand_id
1 'polypeptide(L)' 'MRIYRTDQFPLPLPAGHRFPAEKYRLLAEQVSAFAAERMETARRRRAAS' A
#
# COMPACT_ATOMS: atom_id res chain seq x y z
N MET A 1 -4.39 -1.07 17.10
CA MET A 1 -3.69 -0.44 15.94
C MET A 1 -4.32 -0.94 14.65
N ARG A 2 -4.41 -0.09 13.62
CA ARG A 2 -4.93 -0.43 12.27
C ARG A 2 -3.76 -0.44 11.27
N ILE A 3 -3.76 -1.37 10.32
CA ILE A 3 -2.72 -1.49 9.29
C ILE A 3 -3.33 -1.10 7.94
N TYR A 4 -2.88 0.02 7.37
CA TYR A 4 -3.39 0.52 6.10
C TYR A 4 -2.38 0.28 4.98
N ARG A 5 -2.84 -0.30 3.86
CA ARG A 5 -2.00 -0.53 2.67
C ARG A 5 -2.42 0.37 1.50
N THR A 6 -1.43 0.93 0.81
CA THR A 6 -1.59 1.88 -0.33
C THR A 6 -0.99 1.36 -1.63
N ASP A 7 -0.46 0.14 -1.64
CA ASP A 7 0.15 -0.50 -2.81
C ASP A 7 -0.83 -0.74 -3.97
N GLN A 8 -2.14 -0.60 -3.72
CA GLN A 8 -3.19 -0.62 -4.74
C GLN A 8 -3.33 0.71 -5.52
N PHE A 9 -2.66 1.77 -5.09
CA PHE A 9 -2.71 3.08 -5.73
C PHE A 9 -1.30 3.50 -6.16
N PRO A 10 -0.90 3.25 -7.42
CA PRO A 10 0.40 3.72 -7.91
C PRO A 10 0.41 5.25 -7.86
N LEU A 11 1.27 5.80 -7.01
CA LEU A 11 1.55 7.23 -6.95
C LEU A 11 2.41 7.61 -8.16
N PRO A 12 2.13 8.74 -8.83
CA PRO A 12 3.04 9.24 -9.86
C PRO A 12 4.38 9.53 -9.21
N LEU A 13 5.42 8.84 -9.68
CA LEU A 13 6.78 9.04 -9.20
C LEU A 13 7.45 10.13 -10.03
N PRO A 14 8.27 11.00 -9.41
CA PRO A 14 9.12 11.91 -10.15
C PRO A 14 10.05 11.13 -11.11
N ALA A 15 10.54 11.81 -12.14
CA ALA A 15 11.48 11.20 -13.09
C ALA A 15 12.69 10.58 -12.35
N GLY A 16 13.14 9.42 -12.83
CA GLY A 16 14.24 8.67 -12.21
C GLY A 16 13.89 7.90 -10.93
N HIS A 17 12.71 8.06 -10.37
CA HIS A 17 12.31 7.35 -9.15
C HIS A 17 11.64 6.00 -9.47
N ARG A 18 11.84 5.03 -8.58
CA ARG A 18 11.23 3.70 -8.64
C ARG A 18 10.63 3.37 -7.28
N PHE A 19 9.36 2.99 -7.27
CA PHE A 19 8.72 2.47 -6.07
C PHE A 19 8.85 0.94 -6.07
N PRO A 20 9.36 0.33 -4.98
CA PRO A 20 9.59 -1.11 -4.94
C PRO A 20 8.30 -1.87 -4.62
N ALA A 21 7.32 -1.81 -5.53
CA ALA A 21 5.98 -2.37 -5.35
C ALA A 21 6.00 -3.86 -4.93
N GLU A 22 6.92 -4.63 -5.48
CA GLU A 22 7.07 -6.05 -5.16
C GLU A 22 7.41 -6.30 -3.69
N LYS A 23 8.31 -5.50 -3.09
CA LYS A 23 8.68 -5.62 -1.67
C LYS A 23 7.48 -5.35 -0.77
N TYR A 24 6.68 -4.35 -1.11
CA TYR A 24 5.47 -4.02 -0.36
C TYR A 24 4.37 -5.08 -0.52
N ARG A 25 4.27 -5.72 -1.70
CA ARG A 25 3.37 -6.86 -1.90
C ARG A 25 3.75 -8.04 -0.99
N LEU A 26 5.03 -8.42 -0.97
CA LEU A 26 5.53 -9.51 -0.12
C LEU A 26 5.33 -9.20 1.37
N LEU A 27 5.60 -7.96 1.79
CA LEU A 27 5.31 -7.52 3.15
C LEU A 27 3.82 -7.68 3.49
N ALA A 28 2.93 -7.25 2.59
CA ALA A 28 1.50 -7.33 2.83
C ALA A 28 0.99 -8.78 2.91
N GLU A 29 1.57 -9.70 2.14
CA GLU A 29 1.29 -11.14 2.24
C GLU A 29 1.67 -11.69 3.62
N GLN A 30 2.89 -11.39 4.09
CA GLN A 30 3.36 -11.81 5.41
C GLN A 30 2.53 -11.20 6.54
N VAL A 31 2.16 -9.92 6.42
CA VAL A 31 1.31 -9.25 7.42
C VAL A 31 -0.10 -9.82 7.45
N SER A 32 -0.66 -10.15 6.29
CA SER A 32 -1.97 -10.79 6.22
C SER A 32 -1.98 -12.17 6.87
N ALA A 33 -0.86 -12.89 6.88
CA ALA A 33 -0.78 -14.20 7.52
C ALA A 33 -0.93 -14.13 9.05
N PHE A 34 -0.60 -13.01 9.70
CA PHE A 34 -0.64 -12.88 11.17
C PHE A 34 -1.66 -11.87 11.71
N ALA A 35 -2.08 -10.89 10.91
CA ALA A 35 -2.95 -9.79 11.37
C ALA A 35 -3.98 -9.36 10.32
N ALA A 36 -4.51 -10.31 9.54
CA ALA A 36 -5.53 -10.04 8.52
C ALA A 36 -6.70 -9.20 9.07
N GLU A 37 -7.15 -9.46 10.29
CA GLU A 37 -8.30 -8.78 10.90
C GLU A 37 -8.01 -7.31 11.26
N ARG A 38 -6.75 -6.89 11.19
CA ARG A 38 -6.31 -5.51 11.44
C ARG A 38 -5.91 -4.78 10.17
N MET A 39 -5.87 -5.47 9.03
CA MET A 39 -5.54 -4.90 7.73
C MET A 39 -6.76 -4.27 7.05
N GLU A 40 -6.56 -3.10 6.48
CA GLU A 40 -7.56 -2.41 5.67
C GLU A 40 -6.88 -1.79 4.45
N THR A 41 -7.54 -1.85 3.29
CA THR A 41 -7.09 -1.08 2.12
C THR A 41 -7.37 0.39 2.38
N ALA A 42 -6.35 1.23 2.27
CA ALA A 42 -6.52 2.67 2.40
C ALA A 42 -7.53 3.17 1.36
N ARG A 43 -8.54 3.95 1.77
CA ARG A 43 -9.47 4.54 0.81
C ARG A 43 -8.71 5.56 -0.05
N ARG A 44 -8.80 5.45 -1.38
CA ARG A 44 -8.24 6.45 -2.29
C ARG A 44 -8.88 7.80 -2.00
N ARG A 45 -8.14 8.73 -1.40
CA ARG A 45 -8.59 10.12 -1.33
C ARG A 45 -8.55 10.66 -2.77
N ARG A 46 -9.68 11.15 -3.28
CA ARG A 46 -9.71 11.90 -4.55
C ARG A 46 -8.69 13.03 -4.41
N ALA A 47 -7.75 13.13 -5.34
CA ALA A 47 -6.91 14.32 -5.44
C ALA A 47 -7.88 15.51 -5.59
N ALA A 48 -7.80 16.48 -4.68
CA ALA A 48 -8.50 17.74 -4.86
C ALA A 48 -7.98 18.36 -6.16
N SER A 49 -8.90 18.62 -7.08
CA SER A 49 -8.64 19.26 -8.37
C SER A 49 -8.15 20.69 -8.18
#